data_AF-A0A970UK12-F1
#
_entry.id   AF-A0A970UK12-F1
#
_cell.length_a   1.000
_cell.length_b   1.000
_cell.length_c   1.000
_cell.angle_alpha   90.00
_cell.angle_beta   90.00
_cell.angle_gamma   90.00
#
_symmetry.space_group_name_H-M   'P 1'
#
loop_
_entity.id
_entity.type
_entity.pdbx_description
1 polymer ?
#
loop_
_entity_poly.entity_id
_entity_poly.type
_entity_poly.pdbx_seq_one_letter_code
_entity_poly.pdbx_strand_id
1 'polypeptide(L)'
;MRIHRNRKLLVITCLLAIAIYPINLRAGYVPEAIQGYYRQAIANKAIEISNQNTDYDKYNRLGPTSFDCSGFAYYVYKKCGYSISSVCAASQAKEMEEDGLLVTSKKAGDLIFYDYTKAPNGRYLDIDHVSIYVGYGMMVDASSSRDCIVYRSFTIMQKDIVMMAKPADFL
;
A
#
# COMPACT_ATOMS: atom_id res chain seq x y z
N MET A 1 -30.58 -8.57 -29.75
CA MET A 1 -29.45 -9.53 -29.72
C MET A 1 -28.38 -8.96 -28.80
N ARG A 2 -28.11 -9.61 -27.66
CA ARG A 2 -27.37 -9.07 -26.50
C ARG A 2 -25.87 -9.32 -26.69
N ILE A 3 -25.06 -8.27 -26.83
CA ILE A 3 -23.60 -8.40 -27.03
C ILE A 3 -22.94 -8.64 -25.68
N HIS A 4 -22.47 -9.87 -25.45
CA HIS A 4 -21.73 -10.26 -24.26
C HIS A 4 -20.24 -9.93 -24.48
N ARG A 5 -19.76 -8.79 -23.95
CA ARG A 5 -18.32 -8.45 -24.00
C ARG A 5 -17.55 -9.33 -23.03
N ASN A 6 -16.88 -10.35 -23.56
CA ASN A 6 -15.93 -11.21 -22.87
C ASN A 6 -14.76 -10.39 -22.30
N ARG A 7 -14.78 -10.14 -20.99
CA ARG A 7 -13.72 -9.44 -20.23
C ARG A 7 -12.42 -10.27 -20.05
N LYS A 8 -12.33 -11.47 -20.64
CA LYS A 8 -11.18 -12.37 -20.48
C LYS A 8 -10.00 -12.08 -21.41
N LEU A 9 -10.17 -11.24 -22.45
CA LEU A 9 -9.12 -11.02 -23.45
C LEU A 9 -8.10 -9.94 -23.06
N LEU A 10 -8.42 -9.05 -22.11
CA LEU A 10 -7.54 -7.92 -21.75
C LEU A 10 -6.39 -8.28 -20.80
N VAL A 11 -6.50 -9.41 -20.08
CA VAL A 11 -5.50 -9.81 -19.06
C VAL A 11 -4.32 -10.55 -19.70
N ILE A 12 -4.53 -11.22 -20.82
CA ILE A 12 -3.48 -12.02 -21.49
C ILE A 12 -2.51 -11.13 -22.28
N THR A 13 -2.94 -9.96 -22.76
CA THR A 13 -2.06 -9.04 -23.50
C THR A 13 -1.00 -8.34 -22.63
N CYS A 14 -1.22 -8.22 -21.31
CA CYS A 14 -0.23 -7.62 -20.40
C CYS A 14 0.94 -8.56 -20.07
N LEU A 15 0.71 -9.87 -20.01
CA LEU A 15 1.78 -10.85 -19.71
C LEU A 15 2.74 -11.05 -20.90
N LEU A 16 2.28 -10.83 -22.14
CA LEU A 16 3.11 -10.94 -23.33
C LEU A 16 3.97 -9.68 -23.59
N ALA A 17 3.63 -8.53 -23.00
CA ALA A 17 4.42 -7.31 -23.15
C ALA A 17 5.79 -7.38 -22.46
N ILE A 18 5.99 -8.33 -21.52
CA ILE A 18 7.25 -8.50 -20.80
C ILE A 18 8.35 -9.13 -21.69
N ALA A 19 7.98 -9.89 -22.72
CA ALA A 19 8.92 -10.66 -23.53
C ALA A 19 9.50 -9.94 -24.76
N ILE A 20 9.05 -8.72 -25.09
CA ILE A 20 9.36 -8.08 -26.39
C ILE A 20 10.12 -6.76 -26.25
N TYR A 21 10.26 -6.19 -25.04
CA TYR A 21 11.14 -5.05 -24.85
C TYR A 21 12.57 -5.56 -24.61
N PRO A 22 13.51 -5.38 -25.56
CA PRO A 22 14.91 -5.59 -25.25
C PRO A 22 15.27 -4.65 -24.11
N ILE A 23 15.69 -5.26 -23.01
CA ILE A 23 16.12 -4.64 -21.77
C ILE A 23 17.36 -3.80 -22.07
N ASN A 24 17.16 -2.56 -22.52
CA ASN A 24 18.17 -1.52 -22.43
C ASN A 24 18.09 -0.92 -21.02
N LEU A 25 18.57 -1.68 -20.04
CA LEU A 25 18.88 -1.21 -18.68
C LEU A 25 20.03 -0.19 -18.77
N ARG A 26 19.72 1.02 -19.21
CA ARG A 26 20.62 2.16 -19.07
C ARG A 26 19.99 3.11 -18.06
N ALA A 27 20.57 3.11 -16.86
CA ALA A 27 20.31 4.01 -15.73
C ALA A 27 18.84 4.10 -15.26
N GLY A 28 18.42 3.15 -14.41
CA GLY A 28 17.45 3.39 -13.32
C GLY A 28 16.06 3.96 -13.68
N TYR A 29 15.62 3.86 -14.93
CA TYR A 29 14.30 4.35 -15.34
C TYR A 29 13.35 3.18 -15.61
N VAL A 30 12.38 2.97 -14.72
CA VAL A 30 11.27 2.03 -14.92
C VAL A 30 10.06 2.80 -15.47
N PRO A 31 9.50 2.42 -16.65
CA PRO A 31 8.32 3.05 -17.21
C PRO A 31 7.11 3.08 -16.25
N GLU A 32 6.30 4.15 -16.29
CA GLU A 32 5.14 4.31 -15.40
C GLU A 32 4.14 3.16 -15.49
N ALA A 33 3.97 2.55 -16.67
CA ALA A 33 3.12 1.38 -16.86
C ALA A 33 3.59 0.16 -16.03
N ILE A 34 4.91 -0.02 -15.90
CA ILE A 34 5.51 -1.09 -15.09
C ILE A 34 5.36 -0.76 -13.60
N GLN A 35 5.61 0.49 -13.19
CA GLN A 35 5.37 0.94 -11.81
C GLN A 35 3.90 0.73 -11.40
N GLY A 36 2.96 1.06 -12.31
CA GLY A 36 1.52 0.88 -12.11
C GLY A 36 1.12 -0.58 -11.89
N TYR A 37 1.78 -1.53 -12.55
CA TYR A 37 1.55 -2.96 -12.34
C TYR A 37 1.91 -3.39 -10.91
N TYR A 38 3.09 -3.01 -10.42
CA TYR A 38 3.54 -3.37 -9.07
C TYR A 38 2.68 -2.72 -7.98
N ARG A 39 2.36 -1.44 -8.16
CA ARG A 39 1.40 -0.71 -7.33
C ARG A 39 0.07 -1.43 -7.20
N GLN A 40 -0.47 -1.91 -8.32
CA GLN A 40 -1.72 -2.66 -8.32
C GLN A 40 -1.58 -4.03 -7.63
N ALA A 41 -0.43 -4.69 -7.74
CA ALA A 41 -0.18 -5.95 -7.05
C ALA A 41 -0.20 -5.79 -5.52
N ILE A 42 0.39 -4.70 -5.00
CA ILE A 42 0.34 -4.33 -3.57
C ILE A 42 -1.11 -4.11 -3.12
N ALA A 43 -1.86 -3.29 -3.88
CA ALA A 43 -3.26 -3.02 -3.56
C ALA A 43 -4.12 -4.30 -3.57
N ASN A 44 -3.93 -5.17 -4.56
CA ASN A 44 -4.65 -6.44 -4.66
C ASN A 44 -4.32 -7.37 -3.48
N LYS A 45 -3.05 -7.44 -3.06
CA LYS A 45 -2.64 -8.24 -1.91
C LYS A 45 -3.26 -7.72 -0.62
N ALA A 46 -3.32 -6.40 -0.44
CA ALA A 46 -3.99 -5.81 0.71
C ALA A 46 -5.49 -6.15 0.75
N ILE A 47 -6.19 -6.04 -0.40
CA ILE A 47 -7.61 -6.42 -0.53
C ILE A 47 -7.81 -7.92 -0.24
N GLU A 48 -6.95 -8.78 -0.79
CA GLU A 48 -6.99 -10.23 -0.57
C GLU A 48 -6.98 -10.57 0.92
N ILE A 49 -6.07 -9.97 1.70
CA ILE A 49 -5.98 -10.20 3.15
C ILE A 49 -7.21 -9.63 3.87
N SER A 50 -7.73 -8.47 3.47
CA SER A 50 -8.96 -7.92 4.08
C SER A 50 -10.19 -8.83 3.92
N ASN A 51 -10.22 -9.68 2.89
CA ASN A 51 -11.30 -10.66 2.68
C ASN A 51 -11.15 -11.95 3.52
N GLN A 52 -10.06 -12.10 4.29
CA GLN A 52 -9.78 -13.30 5.08
C GLN A 52 -10.26 -13.19 6.53
N ASN A 53 -10.84 -12.04 6.93
CA ASN A 53 -11.15 -11.72 8.33
C ASN A 53 -9.92 -11.88 9.24
N THR A 54 -8.76 -11.42 8.77
CA THR A 54 -7.53 -11.49 9.58
C THR A 54 -7.60 -10.52 10.75
N ASP A 55 -7.17 -10.98 11.93
CA ASP A 55 -7.32 -10.25 13.19
C ASP A 55 -6.37 -9.05 13.30
N TYR A 56 -6.79 -8.06 14.08
CA TYR A 56 -5.88 -7.07 14.61
C TYR A 56 -5.21 -7.63 15.88
N ASP A 57 -3.88 -7.55 15.97
CA ASP A 57 -3.17 -7.85 17.21
C ASP A 57 -1.91 -6.99 17.30
N LYS A 58 -1.81 -6.18 18.36
CA LYS A 58 -0.64 -5.32 18.61
C LYS A 58 0.59 -6.08 19.09
N TYR A 59 0.43 -7.31 19.59
CA TYR A 59 1.52 -8.15 20.08
C TYR A 59 1.98 -9.14 18.99
N ASN A 60 1.04 -9.80 18.30
CA ASN A 60 1.32 -10.70 17.18
C ASN A 60 1.19 -9.98 15.83
N ARG A 61 1.90 -8.86 15.69
CA ARG A 61 1.57 -7.81 14.72
C ARG A 61 2.15 -7.94 13.31
N LEU A 62 2.98 -8.96 13.04
CA LEU A 62 3.75 -9.09 11.79
C LEU A 62 3.25 -10.17 10.84
N GLY A 63 2.07 -10.74 11.11
CA GLY A 63 1.46 -11.79 10.31
C GLY A 63 2.01 -13.20 10.55
N PRO A 64 1.48 -14.20 9.82
CA PRO A 64 0.43 -14.06 8.82
C PRO A 64 -1.00 -14.08 9.38
N THR A 65 -1.19 -14.39 10.67
CA THR A 65 -2.52 -14.62 11.26
C THR A 65 -3.15 -13.38 11.87
N SER A 66 -2.36 -12.34 12.14
CA SER A 66 -2.80 -11.11 12.77
C SER A 66 -1.81 -9.97 12.47
N PHE A 67 -2.29 -8.73 12.54
CA PHE A 67 -1.44 -7.56 12.26
C PHE A 67 -1.78 -6.34 13.13
N ASP A 68 -0.81 -5.43 13.29
CA ASP A 68 -1.10 -4.01 13.52
C ASP A 68 -0.97 -3.22 12.21
N CYS A 69 -1.23 -1.91 12.24
CA CYS A 69 -1.26 -1.10 11.01
C CYS A 69 0.07 -1.12 10.24
N SER A 70 1.19 -0.89 10.93
CA SER A 70 2.52 -0.87 10.34
C SER A 70 3.04 -2.25 9.94
N GLY A 71 2.69 -3.28 10.71
CA GLY A 71 3.04 -4.66 10.43
C GLY A 71 2.25 -5.23 9.25
N PHE A 72 1.00 -4.82 9.08
CA PHE A 72 0.21 -5.11 7.88
C PHE A 72 0.85 -4.49 6.63
N ALA A 73 1.19 -3.19 6.68
CA ALA A 73 1.89 -2.51 5.59
C ALA A 73 3.22 -3.20 5.24
N TYR A 74 4.05 -3.48 6.25
CA TYR A 74 5.30 -4.22 6.10
C TYR A 74 5.08 -5.58 5.42
N TYR A 75 4.11 -6.36 5.90
CA TYR A 75 3.85 -7.71 5.40
C TYR A 75 3.39 -7.71 3.94
N VAL A 76 2.44 -6.83 3.58
CA VAL A 76 1.95 -6.72 2.20
C VAL A 76 3.09 -6.37 1.24
N TYR A 77 3.90 -5.37 1.59
CA TYR A 77 5.04 -4.97 0.78
C TYR A 77 6.07 -6.09 0.63
N LYS A 78 6.40 -6.77 1.73
CA LYS A 78 7.30 -7.93 1.72
C LYS A 78 6.81 -9.05 0.81
N LYS A 79 5.51 -9.34 0.82
CA LYS A 79 4.89 -10.34 -0.06
C LYS A 79 4.90 -9.94 -1.53
N CYS A 80 4.98 -8.65 -1.82
CA CYS A 80 5.10 -8.11 -3.18
C CYS A 80 6.54 -7.88 -3.62
N GLY A 81 7.55 -8.30 -2.83
CA GLY A 81 8.97 -8.19 -3.19
C GLY A 81 9.62 -6.87 -2.81
N TYR A 82 8.96 -6.04 -2.01
CA TYR A 82 9.48 -4.76 -1.54
C TYR A 82 9.94 -4.83 -0.08
N SER A 83 11.00 -4.11 0.24
CA SER A 83 11.48 -3.98 1.61
C SER A 83 11.06 -2.63 2.18
N ILE A 84 10.21 -2.66 3.19
CA ILE A 84 10.04 -1.53 4.13
C ILE A 84 10.85 -1.91 5.36
N SER A 85 11.88 -1.14 5.72
CA SER A 85 12.82 -1.49 6.79
C SER A 85 12.19 -1.46 8.18
N SER A 86 11.31 -0.49 8.43
CA SER A 86 10.67 -0.36 9.72
C SER A 86 9.33 -1.09 9.85
N VAL A 87 9.04 -1.54 11.08
CA VAL A 87 7.75 -2.11 11.52
C VAL A 87 6.99 -1.16 12.44
N CYS A 88 7.26 0.14 12.33
CA CYS A 88 6.62 1.22 13.08
C CYS A 88 6.18 2.33 12.11
N ALA A 89 4.91 2.71 12.12
CA ALA A 89 4.34 3.63 11.13
C ALA A 89 5.13 4.96 11.00
N ALA A 90 5.47 5.60 12.12
CA ALA A 90 6.23 6.84 12.12
C ALA A 90 7.66 6.68 11.54
N SER A 91 8.32 5.55 11.82
CA SER A 91 9.64 5.26 11.28
C SER A 91 9.59 4.90 9.79
N GLN A 92 8.56 4.17 9.35
CA GLN A 92 8.31 3.93 7.92
C GLN A 92 8.16 5.25 7.15
N ALA A 93 7.36 6.17 7.70
CA ALA A 93 7.17 7.48 7.12
C ALA A 93 8.47 8.29 7.07
N LYS A 94 9.25 8.29 8.15
CA LYS A 94 10.53 9.01 8.20
C LYS A 94 11.51 8.50 7.15
N GLU A 95 11.70 7.18 7.06
CA GLU A 95 12.57 6.56 6.05
C GLU A 95 12.12 6.93 4.63
N MET A 96 10.81 6.94 4.37
CA MET A 96 10.26 7.33 3.06
C MET A 96 10.47 8.82 2.75
N GLU A 97 10.44 9.71 3.74
CA GLU A 97 10.83 11.10 3.51
C GLU A 97 12.32 11.22 3.18
N GLU A 98 13.18 10.55 3.96
CA GLU A 98 14.65 10.55 3.77
C GLU A 98 15.04 10.02 2.39
N ASP A 99 14.30 9.03 1.88
CA ASP A 99 14.49 8.47 0.54
C ASP A 99 13.83 9.31 -0.58
N GLY A 100 13.11 10.39 -0.27
CA GLY A 100 12.46 11.24 -1.28
C GLY A 100 11.22 10.62 -1.94
N LEU A 101 10.50 9.75 -1.22
CA LEU A 101 9.33 9.01 -1.70
C LEU A 101 7.98 9.70 -1.47
N LEU A 102 7.99 10.98 -1.09
CA LEU A 102 6.76 11.71 -0.81
C LEU A 102 5.91 11.93 -2.07
N VAL A 103 4.59 11.85 -1.92
CA VAL A 103 3.63 12.17 -2.98
C VAL A 103 2.50 13.06 -2.46
N THR A 104 2.01 13.92 -3.34
CA THR A 104 0.83 14.77 -3.09
C THR A 104 -0.45 14.19 -3.68
N SER A 105 -0.31 13.26 -4.64
CA SER A 105 -1.42 12.54 -5.26
C SER A 105 -1.27 11.04 -5.02
N LYS A 106 -2.33 10.42 -4.54
CA LYS A 106 -2.38 9.01 -4.19
C LYS A 106 -2.71 8.14 -5.40
N LYS A 107 -1.91 7.10 -5.60
CA LYS A 107 -2.13 5.99 -6.53
C LYS A 107 -2.25 4.69 -5.75
N ALA A 108 -2.95 3.69 -6.31
CA ALA A 108 -3.06 2.39 -5.67
C ALA A 108 -1.67 1.86 -5.28
N GLY A 109 -1.56 1.23 -4.11
CA GLY A 109 -0.29 0.81 -3.52
C GLY A 109 0.29 1.82 -2.54
N ASP A 110 0.03 3.12 -2.68
CA ASP A 110 0.64 4.15 -1.82
C ASP A 110 0.28 3.96 -0.34
N LEU A 111 1.22 4.33 0.54
CA LEU A 111 0.96 4.40 1.97
C LEU A 111 0.43 5.78 2.34
N ILE A 112 -0.56 5.81 3.23
CA ILE A 112 -1.11 7.02 3.80
C ILE A 112 -0.89 6.96 5.31
N PHE A 113 -0.28 8.01 5.86
CA PHE A 113 0.04 8.13 7.28
C PHE A 113 -0.85 9.17 7.95
N TYR A 114 -1.22 8.89 9.19
CA TYR A 114 -2.19 9.68 9.94
C TYR A 114 -1.66 10.02 11.34
N ASP A 115 -2.11 11.17 11.81
CA ASP A 115 -2.12 11.55 13.23
C ASP A 115 -3.59 11.71 13.62
N TYR A 116 -4.14 10.72 14.33
CA TYR A 116 -5.49 10.76 14.87
C TYR A 116 -5.58 11.56 16.15
N THR A 117 -4.49 11.63 16.92
CA THR A 117 -4.47 12.31 18.22
C THR A 117 -4.51 13.84 18.10
N LYS A 118 -4.02 14.40 16.99
CA LYS A 118 -3.87 15.86 16.80
C LYS A 118 -3.12 16.52 17.94
N ALA A 119 -2.20 15.77 18.54
CA ALA A 119 -1.44 16.17 19.70
C ALA A 119 -0.03 15.57 19.64
N PRO A 120 0.97 16.27 20.20
CA PRO A 120 2.34 15.75 20.24
C PRO A 120 2.40 14.39 20.95
N ASN A 121 2.93 13.39 20.26
CA ASN A 121 3.21 12.05 20.82
C ASN A 121 4.71 11.69 20.76
N GLY A 122 5.54 12.62 20.28
CA GLY A 122 7.01 12.48 20.27
C GLY A 122 7.54 11.58 19.16
N ARG A 123 6.66 11.13 18.25
CA ARG A 123 7.04 10.35 17.06
C ARG A 123 7.16 11.28 15.86
N TYR A 124 7.78 10.79 14.79
CA TYR A 124 7.91 11.52 13.55
C TYR A 124 6.52 11.92 13.00
N LEU A 125 6.31 13.22 12.80
CA LEU A 125 5.04 13.87 12.41
C LEU A 125 3.83 13.47 13.29
N ASP A 126 4.09 13.09 14.54
CA ASP A 126 3.08 12.56 15.47
C ASP A 126 2.27 11.38 14.88
N ILE A 127 2.86 10.61 13.95
CA ILE A 127 2.18 9.52 13.27
C ILE A 127 1.83 8.38 14.22
N ASP A 128 0.55 8.02 14.23
CA ASP A 128 0.01 6.90 15.02
C ASP A 128 -0.57 5.76 14.16
N HIS A 129 -0.86 6.01 12.88
CA HIS A 129 -1.48 5.02 11.99
C HIS A 129 -0.99 5.08 10.55
N VAL A 130 -1.12 3.96 9.85
CA VAL A 130 -0.83 3.84 8.41
C VAL A 130 -1.86 2.96 7.72
N SER A 131 -2.21 3.30 6.47
CA SER A 131 -3.07 2.49 5.59
C SER A 131 -2.42 2.31 4.22
N ILE A 132 -2.88 1.30 3.48
CA ILE A 132 -2.53 1.09 2.07
C ILE A 132 -3.70 1.62 1.23
N TYR A 133 -3.46 2.63 0.38
CA TYR A 133 -4.45 3.08 -0.59
C TYR A 133 -4.61 2.04 -1.69
N VAL A 134 -5.85 1.65 -1.99
CA VAL A 134 -6.13 0.58 -2.96
C VAL A 134 -6.90 1.08 -4.19
N GLY A 135 -6.93 2.41 -4.39
CA GLY A 135 -7.60 3.06 -5.53
C GLY A 135 -9.06 3.40 -5.26
N TYR A 136 -9.65 4.19 -6.15
CA TYR A 136 -11.09 4.54 -6.15
C TYR A 136 -11.63 5.12 -4.82
N GLY A 137 -10.79 5.84 -4.06
CA GLY A 137 -11.20 6.37 -2.76
C GLY A 137 -11.25 5.31 -1.65
N MET A 138 -10.61 4.16 -1.83
CA MET A 138 -10.60 3.06 -0.88
C MET A 138 -9.20 2.79 -0.36
N MET A 139 -9.14 2.27 0.87
CA MET A 139 -7.91 1.85 1.53
C MET A 139 -8.13 0.54 2.29
N VAL A 140 -7.03 -0.10 2.66
CA VAL A 140 -7.01 -1.22 3.59
C VAL A 140 -6.07 -0.91 4.75
N ASP A 141 -6.52 -1.19 5.97
CA ASP A 141 -5.72 -1.01 7.18
C ASP A 141 -6.09 -2.02 8.27
N ALA A 142 -5.17 -2.26 9.20
CA ALA A 142 -5.45 -3.03 10.41
C ALA A 142 -6.07 -2.11 11.47
N SER A 143 -7.34 -2.30 11.77
CA SER A 143 -8.10 -1.37 12.62
C SER A 143 -8.32 -1.94 14.02
N SER A 144 -7.69 -1.31 15.01
CA SER A 144 -7.84 -1.69 16.42
C SER A 144 -9.30 -1.59 16.92
N SER A 145 -10.07 -0.64 16.40
CA SER A 145 -11.48 -0.46 16.79
C SER A 145 -12.44 -1.43 16.10
N ARG A 146 -11.99 -2.11 15.05
CA ARG A 146 -12.74 -3.16 14.34
C ARG A 146 -12.22 -4.57 14.62
N ASP A 147 -11.10 -4.65 15.33
CA ASP A 147 -10.38 -5.86 15.69
C ASP A 147 -9.95 -6.72 14.48
N CYS A 148 -9.80 -6.11 13.29
CA CYS A 148 -9.47 -6.82 12.06
C CYS A 148 -8.89 -5.93 10.95
N ILE A 149 -8.45 -6.56 9.86
CA ILE A 149 -8.08 -5.89 8.61
C ILE A 149 -9.34 -5.47 7.87
N VAL A 150 -9.47 -4.18 7.56
CA VAL A 150 -10.69 -3.61 7.00
C VAL A 150 -10.45 -2.93 5.66
N TYR A 151 -11.34 -3.21 4.69
CA TYR A 151 -11.45 -2.45 3.45
C TYR A 151 -12.50 -1.36 3.62
N ARG A 152 -12.12 -0.08 3.45
CA ARG A 152 -13.02 1.05 3.72
C ARG A 152 -12.65 2.32 2.96
N SER A 153 -13.56 3.30 2.94
CA SER A 153 -13.31 4.60 2.32
C SER A 153 -12.21 5.35 3.07
N PHE A 154 -11.25 5.92 2.35
CA PHE A 154 -10.20 6.75 2.98
C PHE A 154 -10.75 8.09 3.50
N THR A 155 -11.90 8.54 3.00
CA THR A 155 -12.50 9.84 3.35
C THR A 155 -12.85 9.94 4.84
N ILE A 156 -13.14 8.82 5.50
CA ILE A 156 -13.45 8.77 6.94
C ILE A 156 -12.27 9.23 7.83
N MET A 157 -11.06 9.22 7.27
CA MET A 157 -9.80 9.56 7.94
C MET A 157 -9.04 10.67 7.21
N GLN A 158 -9.63 11.29 6.18
CA GLN A 158 -8.92 12.21 5.30
C GLN A 158 -8.39 13.46 6.02
N LYS A 159 -9.15 13.98 6.98
CA LYS A 159 -8.74 15.12 7.81
C LYS A 159 -7.50 14.84 8.68
N ASP A 160 -7.18 13.56 8.87
CA ASP A 160 -6.13 13.13 9.78
C ASP A 160 -4.81 12.80 9.05
N ILE A 161 -4.80 12.86 7.71
CA ILE A 161 -3.62 12.60 6.88
C ILE A 161 -2.56 13.64 7.16
N VAL A 162 -1.33 13.17 7.43
CA VAL A 162 -0.15 14.03 7.58
C VAL A 162 0.89 13.78 6.50
N MET A 163 0.89 12.59 5.88
CA MET A 163 1.87 12.24 4.86
C MET A 163 1.35 11.13 3.94
N MET A 164 1.81 11.12 2.68
CA MET A 164 1.63 10.02 1.74
C MET A 164 2.95 9.69 1.07
N ALA A 165 3.21 8.40 0.85
CA ALA A 165 4.45 7.92 0.26
C ALA A 165 4.22 6.80 -0.76
N LYS A 166 5.20 6.64 -1.65
CA LYS A 166 5.20 5.66 -2.75
C LYS A 166 6.39 4.69 -2.69
N PRO A 167 6.42 3.74 -1.74
CA PRO A 167 7.55 2.83 -1.57
C PRO A 167 7.80 1.89 -2.76
N ALA A 168 6.84 1.73 -3.68
CA ALA A 168 6.93 0.80 -4.79
C ALA A 168 7.71 1.30 -6.03
N ASP A 169 8.16 2.56 -6.05
CA ASP A 169 8.73 3.21 -7.25
C ASP A 169 10.26 3.09 -7.35
N PHE A 170 10.93 2.40 -6.42
CA PHE A 170 12.38 2.15 -6.47
C PHE A 170 12.73 0.76 -7.03
N LEU A 171 12.53 0.59 -8.33
CA LEU A 171 13.24 -0.41 -9.12
C LEU A 171 14.11 0.31 -10.16
#